data_AF-A0A2D6PAZ8-F1
#
_entry.id   AF-A0A2D6PAZ8-F1
#
_cell.length_a   1.000
_cell.length_b   1.000
_cell.length_c   1.000
_cell.angle_alpha   90.00
_cell.angle_beta   90.00
_cell.angle_gamma   90.00
#
_symmetry.space_group_name_H-M   'P 1'
#
loop_
_entity.id
_entity.type
_entity.pdbx_description
1 polymer ?
#
loop_
_entity_poly.entity_id
_entity_poly.type
_entity_poly.pdbx_seq_one_letter_code
_entity_poly.pdbx_strand_id
1 'polypeptide(L)' 'MKFTKYEKARIIGARALQVAMGAPILLKMEKKDFEKIKYNPIEIAKKEFTDGVLPITIKRPLPKRVSV' A
#
# COMPACT_ATOMS: atom_id res chain seq x y z
N MET A 1 4.77 1.47 -13.75
CA MET A 1 5.55 0.38 -13.12
C MET A 1 4.70 -0.89 -13.06
N LYS A 2 5.18 -2.04 -13.58
CA LYS A 2 4.48 -3.32 -13.42
C LYS A 2 4.94 -3.99 -12.12
N PHE A 3 4.04 -4.07 -11.14
CA PHE A 3 4.23 -4.86 -9.93
C PHE A 3 3.77 -6.30 -10.17
N THR A 4 4.45 -7.27 -9.57
CA THR A 4 3.96 -8.65 -9.55
C THR A 4 2.71 -8.76 -8.66
N LYS A 5 1.92 -9.82 -8.84
CA LYS A 5 0.75 -10.09 -7.99
C LYS A 5 1.11 -10.17 -6.49
N TYR A 6 2.30 -10.68 -6.18
CA TYR A 6 2.82 -10.80 -4.81
C TYR A 6 3.22 -9.45 -4.22
N GLU A 7 3.94 -8.64 -5.00
CA GLU A 7 4.32 -7.29 -4.62
C GLU A 7 3.10 -6.41 -4.36
N LYS A 8 2.11 -6.47 -5.25
CA LYS A 8 0.85 -5.73 -5.11
C LYS A 8 0.13 -6.11 -3.81
N ALA A 9 -0.01 -7.41 -3.54
CA ALA A 9 -0.64 -7.88 -2.31
C ALA A 9 0.14 -7.42 -1.07
N ARG A 10 1.48 -7.48 -1.09
CA ARG A 10 2.33 -7.07 0.03
C ARG A 10 2.24 -5.57 0.31
N ILE A 11 2.22 -4.73 -0.73
CA ILE A 11 2.08 -3.28 -0.60
C ILE A 11 0.73 -2.93 0.03
N ILE A 12 -0.37 -3.50 -0.48
CA ILE A 12 -1.72 -3.23 0.02
C ILE A 12 -1.83 -3.68 1.49
N GLY A 13 -1.31 -4.86 1.83
CA GLY A 13 -1.32 -5.36 3.21
C GLY A 13 -0.49 -4.49 4.17
N ALA A 14 0.73 -4.12 3.78
CA ALA A 14 1.58 -3.25 4.59
C ALA A 14 0.95 -1.88 4.81
N ARG A 15 0.33 -1.30 3.78
CA ARG A 15 -0.36 -0.01 3.93
C ARG A 15 -1.63 -0.12 4.77
N ALA A 16 -2.42 -1.17 4.59
CA ALA A 16 -3.61 -1.40 5.40
C ALA A 16 -3.25 -1.45 6.91
N LEU A 17 -2.13 -2.08 7.25
CA LEU A 17 -1.62 -2.08 8.63
C LEU A 17 -1.28 -0.66 9.11
N GLN A 18 -0.59 0.14 8.31
CA GLN A 18 -0.26 1.53 8.67
C GLN A 18 -1.53 2.35 8.94
N VAL A 19 -2.55 2.22 8.09
CA VAL A 19 -3.85 2.89 8.26
C VAL A 19 -4.55 2.42 9.54
N ALA A 20 -4.51 1.11 9.83
CA ALA A 20 -5.07 0.57 11.06
C ALA A 20 -4.36 1.11 12.32
N MET A 21 -3.07 1.44 12.22
CA MET A 21 -2.28 2.05 13.29
C MET A 21 -2.45 3.58 13.38
N GLY A 22 -3.38 4.18 12.63
CA GLY A 22 -3.64 5.62 12.67
C GLY A 22 -2.65 6.48 11.89
N ALA A 23 -1.88 5.88 10.96
CA ALA A 23 -0.99 6.65 10.10
C ALA A 23 -1.78 7.63 9.20
N PRO A 24 -1.21 8.80 8.89
CA PRO A 24 -1.88 9.78 8.04
C PRO A 24 -2.08 9.23 6.62
N ILE A 25 -3.30 9.47 6.11
CA ILE A 25 -3.72 9.10 4.77
C ILE A 25 -3.36 10.26 3.85
N LEU A 26 -2.61 9.98 2.78
CA LEU A 26 -2.11 11.01 1.87
C LEU A 26 -3.11 11.32 0.74
N LEU A 27 -4.11 10.45 0.56
CA LEU A 27 -5.18 10.68 -0.40
C LEU A 27 -6.10 11.79 0.10
N LYS A 28 -6.43 12.75 -0.76
CA LYS A 28 -7.50 13.73 -0.54
C LYS A 28 -8.87 13.05 -0.63
N MET A 29 -9.18 12.15 0.30
CA MET A 29 -10.54 11.62 0.44
C MET A 29 -11.37 12.62 1.23
N GLU A 30 -12.53 13.01 0.70
CA GLU A 30 -13.53 13.74 1.47
C GLU A 30 -14.10 12.83 2.57
N LYS A 31 -14.53 13.40 3.71
CA LYS A 31 -15.13 12.65 4.83
C LYS A 31 -16.27 11.70 4.40
N LYS A 32 -16.98 12.04 3.32
CA LYS A 32 -18.05 11.24 2.71
C LYS A 32 -17.58 9.92 2.11
N ASP A 33 -16.34 9.83 1.63
CA ASP A 33 -15.76 8.58 1.14
C ASP A 33 -15.40 7.65 2.30
N PHE A 34 -14.92 8.20 3.42
CA PHE A 34 -14.59 7.40 4.61
C PHE A 34 -15.80 6.73 5.25
N GLU A 35 -16.94 7.43 5.31
CA GLU A 35 -18.21 6.89 5.80
C GLU A 35 -18.76 5.79 4.88
N LYS A 36 -18.64 5.95 3.55
CA LYS A 36 -19.07 4.93 2.59
C LYS A 36 -18.31 3.62 2.70
N ILE A 37 -17.04 3.66 3.12
CA ILE A 37 -16.14 2.50 3.15
C ILE A 37 -16.04 1.90 4.57
N LYS A 38 -16.81 2.42 5.54
CA LYS A 38 -16.73 2.02 6.96
C LYS A 38 -15.29 2.02 7.50
N TYR A 39 -14.45 2.96 7.05
CA TYR A 39 -13.04 3.05 7.46
C TYR A 39 -12.23 1.76 7.29
N ASN A 40 -12.63 0.84 6.39
CA ASN A 40 -11.91 -0.41 6.24
C ASN A 40 -10.47 -0.16 5.71
N PRO A 41 -9.41 -0.51 6.46
CA PRO A 41 -8.03 -0.16 6.11
C PRO A 41 -7.58 -0.74 4.77
N ILE A 42 -8.13 -1.90 4.37
CA ILE A 42 -7.78 -2.58 3.12
C ILE A 42 -8.27 -1.78 1.90
N GLU A 43 -9.50 -1.27 1.97
CA GLU A 43 -10.10 -0.52 0.87
C GLU A 43 -9.42 0.86 0.72
N ILE A 44 -9.05 1.49 1.84
CA ILE A 44 -8.25 2.73 1.85
C ILE A 44 -6.90 2.48 1.16
N ALA A 45 -6.20 1.42 1.54
CA ALA A 45 -4.92 1.05 0.93
C ALA A 45 -5.03 0.73 -0.57
N LYS A 46 -6.13 0.11 -1.02
CA LYS A 46 -6.39 -0.12 -2.44
C LYS A 46 -6.58 1.19 -3.21
N LYS A 47 -7.36 2.13 -2.68
CA LYS A 47 -7.56 3.45 -3.29
C LYS A 47 -6.24 4.23 -3.39
N GLU A 48 -5.45 4.23 -2.32
CA GLU A 48 -4.10 4.85 -2.35
C GLU A 48 -3.17 4.18 -3.36
N PHE A 49 -3.28 2.85 -3.53
CA PHE A 49 -2.51 2.14 -4.53
C PHE A 49 -2.90 2.51 -5.96
N THR A 50 -4.19 2.66 -6.25
CA THR A 50 -4.66 3.06 -7.58
C THR A 50 -4.28 4.49 -7.93
N ASP A 51 -4.22 5.38 -6.94
CA ASP A 51 -3.88 6.79 -7.12
C ASP A 51 -2.36 7.05 -7.14
N GLY A 52 -1.56 6.02 -6.79
CA GLY A 52 -0.10 6.06 -6.92
C GLY A 52 0.64 6.89 -5.86
N VAL A 53 -0.06 7.35 -4.81
CA VAL A 53 0.49 8.18 -3.72
C VAL A 53 1.10 7.38 -2.56
N LEU A 54 1.24 6.06 -2.71
CA LEU A 54 1.81 5.22 -1.65
C LEU A 54 3.32 5.48 -1.46
N PRO A 55 3.76 5.82 -0.23
CA PRO A 55 5.18 6.03 0.09
C PRO A 55 5.90 4.69 0.32
N ILE A 56 5.73 3.72 -0.57
CA ILE A 56 6.30 2.37 -0.43
C ILE A 56 7.16 2.07 -1.66
N THR A 57 8.44 1.80 -1.42
CA THR A 57 9.39 1.37 -2.45
C THR A 57 9.68 -0.11 -2.30
N ILE A 58 9.68 -0.85 -3.41
CA ILE A 58 10.05 -2.27 -3.42
C ILE A 58 11.52 -2.42 -3.76
N LYS A 59 12.27 -3.07 -2.87
CA LYS A 59 13.63 -3.53 -3.15
C LYS A 59 13.58 -4.96 -3.68
N ARG A 60 14.13 -5.18 -4.88
CA ARG A 60 14.23 -6.50 -5.51
C ARG A 60 15.68 -7.00 -5.38
N PRO A 61 16.03 -7.79 -4.35
CA PRO A 61 17.35 -8.37 -4.26
C PRO A 61 17.53 -9.42 -5.37
N LEU A 62 18.54 -9.25 -6.21
CA LEU A 62 18.99 -10.27 -7.14
C LEU A 62 19.88 -11.28 -6.40
N PRO A 63 19.86 -12.56 -6.79
CA PRO A 63 20.78 -13.54 -6.22
C PRO A 63 22.22 -13.10 -6.51
N LYS A 64 23.00 -12.86 -5.45
CA LYS A 64 24.43 -12.62 -5.57
C LYS A 64 25.14 -13.97 -5.49
N ARG A 65 26.05 -14.22 -6.44
CA ARG A 65 26.93 -15.38 -6.35
C ARG A 65 27.87 -15.13 -5.17
N VAL A 66 27.72 -15.92 -4.11
CA VAL A 66 28.68 -15.93 -3.02
C VAL A 66 29.89 -16.67 -3.56
N SER A 67 30.95 -15.93 -3.90
CA SER A 67 32.28 -16.52 -4.10
C SER A 67 32.78 -16.92 -2.72
N VAL A 68 32.58 -18.19 -2.40
CA VAL A 68 33.24 -18.89 -1.30
C VAL A 68 34.65 -19.24 -1.73
#